data_AF-A0AAW2R597-F1
#
_entry.id   AF-A0AAW2R597-F1
#
_cell.length_a   1.000
_cell.length_b   1.000
_cell.length_c   1.000
_cell.angle_alpha   90.00
_cell.angle_beta   90.00
_cell.angle_gamma   90.00
#
_symmetry.space_group_name_H-M   'P 1'
#
loop_
_entity.id
_entity.type
_entity.pdbx_description
1 polymer ?
#
loop_
_entity_poly.entity_id
_entity_poly.type
_entity_poly.pdbx_seq_one_letter_code
_entity_poly.pdbx_strand_id
1 'polypeptide(L)'
;MTRVPFTASCSASTHKYCLVNRLNIGTTTLPEFSTSLAFPFFPLKKGRSFRRISVVAMSDLSKSTVLVTGAGGRTGQIVYKKLKERSDQYTARGLVRTQESKEKIGGDNDVYIGDIRNIENITPAIQGIDALIILTSAVPKMKPGFDPTKGGRPEFYFEDGAFPEQVDWIGQKNQIDVAKAAGVKQIVLVGSMGGTNPNHPLNSLGNGNILIWKRKAEQYLADSGIPYTIIRAGGLQDKEGGVRELLVGKDDELLQTETRTIARADVAEVCIQEGKSRRCFCVSNNPGEDSAKSGVEDDEGNSLGVEAALSMLKFYKREISPLLPKSCRYVPTCSEYSMIAYKKYGVVKGTILTAWRLCRCNPLGGSGFDPPRWFDEATPPEP
;
A
#
# COMPACT_ATOMS: atom_id res chain seq x y z
N MET A 1 26.54 -4.61 -19.92
CA MET A 1 25.44 -3.73 -20.38
C MET A 1 25.01 -2.86 -19.21
N THR A 2 25.45 -1.62 -19.22
CA THR A 2 25.25 -0.59 -18.20
C THR A 2 23.85 0.01 -18.36
N ARG A 3 23.03 0.04 -17.30
CA ARG A 3 21.76 0.79 -17.25
C ARG A 3 21.91 1.98 -16.30
N VAL A 4 21.59 3.16 -16.81
CA VAL A 4 21.65 4.48 -16.17
C VAL A 4 20.34 4.74 -15.42
N PRO A 5 20.32 5.37 -14.23
CA PRO A 5 19.09 5.78 -13.58
C PRO A 5 18.55 7.11 -14.15
N PHE A 6 17.24 7.16 -14.35
CA PHE A 6 16.46 8.36 -14.67
C PHE A 6 16.40 9.30 -13.46
N THR A 7 16.83 10.55 -13.63
CA THR A 7 16.52 11.65 -12.71
C THR A 7 15.71 12.70 -13.47
N ALA A 8 14.49 12.98 -13.00
CA ALA A 8 13.68 14.08 -13.49
C ALA A 8 13.96 15.30 -12.61
N SER A 9 14.63 16.31 -13.16
CA SER A 9 14.68 17.66 -12.59
C SER A 9 13.93 18.61 -13.53
N CYS A 10 12.92 19.27 -12.99
CA CYS A 10 12.21 20.34 -13.67
C CYS A 10 12.95 21.65 -13.38
N SER A 11 13.60 22.23 -14.39
CA SER A 11 14.09 23.61 -14.34
C SER A 11 13.83 24.28 -15.68
N ALA A 12 13.09 25.38 -15.63
CA ALA A 12 12.76 26.20 -16.76
C ALA A 12 13.99 26.96 -17.31
N SER A 13 13.94 27.18 -18.62
CA SER A 13 14.54 28.29 -19.38
C SER A 13 15.98 28.19 -19.94
N THR A 14 16.00 28.11 -21.28
CA THR A 14 16.84 28.83 -22.26
C THR A 14 18.33 28.51 -22.45
N HIS A 15 18.59 27.92 -23.64
CA HIS A 15 19.63 28.22 -24.64
C HIS A 15 21.09 27.74 -24.51
N LYS A 16 21.44 26.98 -25.56
CA LYS A 16 22.67 26.98 -26.40
C LYS A 16 23.93 26.21 -25.93
N TYR A 17 24.17 25.13 -26.69
CA TYR A 17 25.43 24.60 -27.20
C TYR A 17 26.64 24.34 -26.26
N CYS A 18 27.12 23.10 -26.40
CA CYS A 18 28.49 22.69 -26.67
C CYS A 18 29.40 22.13 -25.55
N LEU A 19 29.91 20.95 -25.92
CA LEU A 19 31.26 20.42 -25.76
C LEU A 19 31.69 19.86 -24.39
N VAL A 20 31.67 18.53 -24.38
CA VAL A 20 32.51 17.63 -23.58
C VAL A 20 33.98 18.01 -23.78
N ASN A 21 34.72 18.20 -22.69
CA ASN A 21 36.16 17.99 -22.68
C ASN A 21 36.57 17.27 -21.39
N ARG A 22 37.15 16.08 -21.57
CA ARG A 22 37.94 15.37 -20.55
C ARG A 22 39.24 16.13 -20.37
N LEU A 23 39.64 16.39 -19.12
CA LEU A 23 41.06 16.45 -18.78
C LEU A 23 41.30 15.71 -17.46
N ASN A 24 42.40 14.99 -17.49
CA ASN A 24 42.92 14.03 -16.54
C ASN A 24 44.20 14.64 -15.94
N ILE A 25 44.68 14.08 -14.82
CA ILE A 25 46.01 14.28 -14.20
C ILE A 25 46.11 15.57 -13.36
N GLY A 26 46.67 15.60 -12.15
CA GLY A 26 47.40 14.61 -11.39
C GLY A 26 47.76 15.13 -10.00
N THR A 27 48.25 14.20 -9.19
CA THR A 27 48.78 14.31 -7.82
C THR A 27 49.97 15.26 -7.69
N THR A 28 50.08 15.98 -6.57
CA THR A 28 51.36 16.18 -5.86
C THR A 28 51.17 16.72 -4.44
N THR A 29 52.12 16.33 -3.61
CA THR A 29 52.18 16.32 -2.14
C THR A 29 52.73 17.62 -1.51
N LEU A 30 52.52 17.73 -0.19
CA LEU A 30 52.90 18.78 0.79
C LEU A 30 54.43 19.08 0.85
N PRO A 31 54.90 20.16 1.51
CA PRO A 31 55.08 20.15 2.99
C PRO A 31 54.83 21.48 3.73
N GLU A 32 54.80 21.35 5.06
CA GLU A 32 54.67 22.34 6.14
C GLU A 32 55.89 23.28 6.26
N PHE A 33 55.73 24.46 6.90
CA PHE A 33 56.63 24.96 7.95
C PHE A 33 56.03 26.17 8.70
N SER A 34 56.57 26.38 9.91
CA SER A 34 56.03 27.06 11.08
C SER A 34 56.52 28.52 11.27
N THR A 35 55.96 29.17 12.30
CA THR A 35 56.45 30.34 13.07
C THR A 35 56.19 31.80 12.61
N SER A 36 55.30 32.47 13.36
CA SER A 36 55.58 33.60 14.28
C SER A 36 55.96 35.02 13.78
N LEU A 37 55.15 35.98 14.25
CA LEU A 37 55.41 37.38 14.64
C LEU A 37 55.22 38.58 13.67
N ALA A 38 54.37 39.49 14.19
CA ALA A 38 54.42 40.96 14.19
C ALA A 38 53.99 41.78 12.95
N PHE A 39 53.00 42.65 13.20
CA PHE A 39 52.45 43.70 12.34
C PHE A 39 53.47 44.80 12.01
N PRO A 40 53.31 45.46 10.86
CA PRO A 40 52.90 46.87 10.94
C PRO A 40 51.74 47.24 9.98
N PHE A 41 50.99 48.26 10.41
CA PHE A 41 49.89 48.91 9.71
C PHE A 41 50.31 49.48 8.34
N PHE A 42 49.59 49.09 7.28
CA PHE A 42 49.63 49.72 5.95
C PHE A 42 48.19 49.99 5.46
N PRO A 43 47.97 51.06 4.66
CA PRO A 43 46.63 51.55 4.35
C PRO A 43 45.91 50.67 3.32
N LEU A 44 44.58 50.57 3.50
CA LEU A 44 43.64 49.82 2.67
C LEU A 44 43.65 50.28 1.20
N LYS A 45 44.22 49.47 0.31
CA LYS A 45 43.85 49.45 -1.12
C LYS A 45 42.81 48.35 -1.35
N LYS A 46 41.67 48.73 -1.95
CA LYS A 46 40.59 47.82 -2.41
C LYS A 46 41.16 46.79 -3.40
N GLY A 47 41.51 45.63 -2.88
CA GLY A 47 41.93 44.45 -3.64
C GLY A 47 40.74 43.57 -4.01
N ARG A 48 40.81 42.99 -5.20
CA ARG A 48 39.84 42.07 -5.82
C ARG A 48 39.40 40.95 -4.86
N SER A 49 38.09 40.72 -4.83
CA SER A 49 37.41 39.65 -4.11
C SER A 49 37.92 38.27 -4.52
N PHE A 50 38.82 37.68 -3.73
CA PHE A 50 39.09 36.25 -3.77
C PHE A 50 37.87 35.51 -3.18
N ARG A 51 37.17 34.74 -4.00
CA ARG A 51 36.16 33.79 -3.51
C ARG A 51 36.89 32.72 -2.70
N ARG A 52 36.68 32.72 -1.38
CA ARG A 52 36.96 31.56 -0.53
C ARG A 52 36.13 30.40 -1.06
N ILE A 53 36.78 29.40 -1.66
CA ILE A 53 36.20 28.07 -1.82
C ILE A 53 36.26 27.44 -0.44
N SER A 54 35.17 27.57 0.32
CA SER A 54 34.97 26.73 1.49
C SER A 54 34.81 25.31 0.99
N VAL A 55 35.82 24.47 1.22
CA VAL A 55 35.64 23.02 1.15
C VAL A 55 34.69 22.69 2.29
N VAL A 56 33.40 22.57 1.97
CA VAL A 56 32.42 22.02 2.89
C VAL A 56 32.86 20.58 3.09
N ALA A 57 33.35 20.28 4.29
CA ALA A 57 33.61 18.93 4.73
C ALA A 57 32.38 18.08 4.38
N MET A 58 32.60 16.98 3.66
CA MET A 58 31.53 16.02 3.37
C MET A 58 30.85 15.70 4.69
N SER A 59 29.59 16.09 4.81
CA SER A 59 28.78 15.73 5.97
C SER A 59 28.90 14.23 6.15
N ASP A 60 29.41 13.84 7.31
CA ASP A 60 29.40 12.47 7.80
C ASP A 60 28.05 11.85 7.41
N LEU A 61 28.07 10.85 6.52
CA LEU A 61 26.86 10.26 5.96
C LEU A 61 26.24 9.35 7.02
N SER A 62 25.85 9.93 8.16
CA SER A 62 25.28 9.20 9.28
C SER A 62 23.97 8.58 8.81
N LYS A 63 23.91 7.25 8.82
CA LYS A 63 22.71 6.47 8.48
C LYS A 63 21.52 6.98 9.28
N SER A 64 20.37 7.13 8.64
CA SER A 64 19.15 7.52 9.36
C SER A 64 18.66 6.35 10.19
N THR A 65 18.47 6.56 11.49
CA THR A 65 17.86 5.55 12.36
C THR A 65 16.34 5.60 12.22
N VAL A 66 15.74 4.51 11.76
CA VAL A 66 14.30 4.44 11.44
C VAL A 66 13.62 3.39 12.31
N LEU A 67 12.67 3.82 13.13
CA LEU A 67 11.82 2.90 13.90
C LEU A 67 10.55 2.55 13.12
N VAL A 68 10.23 1.26 13.07
CA VAL A 68 8.94 0.76 12.58
C VAL A 68 8.13 0.24 13.77
N THR A 69 6.98 0.84 14.06
CA THR A 69 6.06 0.32 15.07
C THR A 69 5.03 -0.60 14.43
N GLY A 70 4.62 -1.65 15.14
CA GLY A 70 3.84 -2.72 14.52
C GLY A 70 4.69 -3.61 13.61
N ALA A 71 6.00 -3.72 13.89
CA ALA A 71 6.96 -4.47 13.08
C ALA A 71 6.63 -5.97 12.97
N GLY A 72 5.89 -6.55 13.92
CA GLY A 72 5.42 -7.94 13.86
C GLY A 72 4.16 -8.15 13.00
N GLY A 73 3.55 -7.06 12.51
CA GLY A 73 2.38 -7.09 11.64
C GLY A 73 2.74 -7.42 10.19
N ARG A 74 1.74 -7.79 9.38
CA ARG A 74 1.95 -8.23 7.99
C ARG A 74 2.71 -7.22 7.12
N THR A 75 2.36 -5.93 7.19
CA THR A 75 3.06 -4.87 6.44
C THR A 75 4.31 -4.40 7.19
N GLY A 76 4.23 -4.28 8.52
CA GLY A 76 5.35 -3.83 9.38
C GLY A 76 6.60 -4.69 9.24
N GLN A 77 6.45 -6.01 9.18
CA GLN A 77 7.58 -6.93 9.03
C GLN A 77 8.28 -6.75 7.67
N ILE A 78 7.53 -6.37 6.62
CA ILE A 78 8.09 -6.12 5.29
C ILE A 78 8.89 -4.83 5.30
N VAL A 79 8.39 -3.77 5.93
CA VAL A 79 9.14 -2.50 6.09
C VAL A 79 10.40 -2.74 6.89
N TYR A 80 10.30 -3.41 8.05
CA TYR A 80 11.45 -3.71 8.89
C TYR A 80 12.52 -4.51 8.13
N LYS A 81 12.12 -5.56 7.40
CA LYS A 81 13.02 -6.35 6.55
C LYS A 81 13.71 -5.49 5.48
N LYS A 82 12.95 -4.67 4.74
CA LYS A 82 13.50 -3.78 3.70
C LYS A 82 14.47 -2.74 4.25
N LEU A 83 14.25 -2.23 5.46
CA LEU A 83 15.20 -1.33 6.13
C LEU A 83 16.50 -2.05 6.49
N LYS A 84 16.42 -3.30 6.98
CA LYS A 84 17.60 -4.13 7.27
C LYS A 84 18.38 -4.50 6.01
N GLU A 85 17.68 -4.79 4.91
CA GLU A 85 18.29 -5.03 3.58
C GLU A 85 19.04 -3.80 3.05
N ARG A 86 18.63 -2.59 3.45
CA ARG A 86 19.23 -1.30 3.07
C ARG A 86 20.09 -0.72 4.20
N SER A 87 20.88 -1.59 4.83
CA SER A 87 21.74 -1.25 5.97
C SER A 87 22.86 -0.25 5.64
N ASP A 88 23.12 0.01 4.36
CA ASP A 88 24.00 1.08 3.86
C ASP A 88 23.40 2.48 4.10
N GLN A 89 22.06 2.59 4.07
CA GLN A 89 21.33 3.87 4.18
C GLN A 89 20.65 4.04 5.55
N TYR A 90 20.19 2.94 6.15
CA TYR A 90 19.35 2.98 7.34
C TYR A 90 19.91 2.14 8.48
N THR A 91 19.69 2.62 9.70
CA THR A 91 19.76 1.80 10.91
C THR A 91 18.33 1.44 11.30
N ALA A 92 17.92 0.19 11.04
CA ALA A 92 16.57 -0.26 11.32
C ALA A 92 16.35 -0.45 12.83
N ARG A 93 15.14 -0.16 13.30
CA ARG A 93 14.67 -0.49 14.63
C ARG A 93 13.22 -0.96 14.54
N GLY A 94 12.84 -1.96 15.33
CA GLY A 94 11.47 -2.49 15.37
C GLY A 94 10.83 -2.28 16.74
N LEU A 95 9.52 -2.03 16.77
CA LEU A 95 8.70 -2.15 17.98
C LEU A 95 7.57 -3.15 17.72
N VAL A 96 7.51 -4.16 18.58
CA VAL A 96 6.46 -5.19 18.60
C VAL A 96 5.77 -5.25 19.95
N ARG A 97 4.61 -5.92 20.02
CA ARG A 97 3.82 -6.01 21.26
C ARG A 97 4.22 -7.18 22.15
N THR A 98 4.70 -8.29 21.58
CA THR A 98 4.95 -9.55 22.31
C THR A 98 6.33 -10.13 21.97
N GLN A 99 6.86 -10.96 22.88
CA GLN A 99 8.09 -11.72 22.68
C GLN A 99 7.98 -12.63 21.44
N GLU A 100 6.86 -13.33 21.26
CA GLU A 100 6.57 -14.14 20.07
C GLU A 100 6.67 -13.32 18.77
N SER A 101 6.14 -12.10 18.76
CA SER A 101 6.23 -11.22 17.58
C SER A 101 7.66 -10.77 17.31
N LYS A 102 8.50 -10.63 18.35
CA LYS A 102 9.92 -10.28 18.24
C LYS A 102 10.70 -11.43 17.61
N GLU A 103 10.49 -12.65 18.08
CA GLU A 103 11.10 -13.87 17.54
C GLU A 103 10.72 -14.10 16.09
N LYS A 104 9.45 -13.88 15.73
CA LYS A 104 8.94 -14.01 14.35
C LYS A 104 9.69 -13.14 13.33
N ILE A 105 10.22 -11.98 13.75
CA ILE A 105 10.95 -11.06 12.87
C ILE A 105 12.47 -11.13 13.03
N GLY A 106 12.99 -12.14 13.75
CA GLY A 106 14.42 -12.43 13.88
C GLY A 106 14.97 -12.35 15.30
N GLY A 107 14.26 -11.72 16.24
CA GLY A 107 14.69 -11.65 17.64
C GLY A 107 15.84 -10.68 17.93
N ASP A 108 16.26 -9.87 16.95
CA ASP A 108 17.43 -9.00 17.04
C ASP A 108 17.36 -7.96 18.19
N ASN A 109 18.53 -7.44 18.58
CA ASN A 109 18.69 -6.44 19.64
C ASN A 109 18.08 -5.07 19.30
N ASP A 110 17.85 -4.78 18.02
CA ASP A 110 17.17 -3.58 17.52
C ASP A 110 15.64 -3.71 17.52
N VAL A 111 15.09 -4.83 18.01
CA VAL A 111 13.65 -5.04 18.20
C VAL A 111 13.27 -4.88 19.67
N TYR A 112 12.44 -3.88 19.92
CA TYR A 112 11.90 -3.53 21.23
C TYR A 112 10.51 -4.16 21.42
N ILE A 113 10.17 -4.47 22.67
CA ILE A 113 8.85 -4.94 23.05
C ILE A 113 8.19 -3.86 23.87
N GLY A 114 6.98 -3.45 23.48
CA GLY A 114 6.23 -2.44 24.21
C GLY A 114 4.80 -2.28 23.69
N ASP A 115 3.92 -1.82 24.58
CA ASP A 115 2.54 -1.49 24.24
C ASP A 115 2.41 0.01 23.98
N ILE A 116 1.93 0.40 22.80
CA ILE A 116 1.76 1.81 22.41
C ILE A 116 0.76 2.57 23.27
N ARG A 117 -0.10 1.88 24.02
CA ARG A 117 -1.04 2.48 24.97
C ARG A 117 -0.31 2.98 26.22
N ASN A 118 0.92 2.54 26.48
CA ASN A 118 1.75 2.96 27.58
C ASN A 118 3.01 3.70 27.06
N ILE A 119 3.11 4.99 27.36
CA ILE A 119 4.21 5.86 26.94
C ILE A 119 5.57 5.31 27.40
N GLU A 120 5.68 4.86 28.65
CA GLU A 120 6.95 4.39 29.22
C GLU A 120 7.49 3.16 28.49
N ASN A 121 6.61 2.34 27.93
CA ASN A 121 6.99 1.11 27.21
C ASN A 121 7.57 1.40 25.82
N ILE A 122 7.25 2.55 25.22
CA ILE A 122 7.68 2.89 23.85
C ILE A 122 8.82 3.91 23.80
N THR A 123 9.03 4.68 24.87
CA THR A 123 10.10 5.68 24.96
C THR A 123 11.49 5.11 24.64
N PRO A 124 11.92 3.95 25.18
CA PRO A 124 13.23 3.39 24.86
C PRO A 124 13.42 3.07 23.37
N ALA A 125 12.33 2.68 22.68
CA ALA A 125 12.37 2.38 21.25
C ALA A 125 12.47 3.65 20.40
N ILE A 126 11.85 4.74 20.83
CA ILE A 126 11.79 6.01 20.07
C ILE A 126 13.03 6.89 20.34
N GLN A 127 13.71 6.74 21.46
CA GLN A 127 14.86 7.58 21.80
C GLN A 127 15.98 7.47 20.76
N GLY A 128 16.41 8.62 20.23
CA GLY A 128 17.55 8.72 19.31
C GLY A 128 17.26 8.30 17.86
N ILE A 129 16.00 8.14 17.46
CA ILE A 129 15.63 7.86 16.07
C ILE A 129 15.53 9.14 15.25
N ASP A 130 15.82 9.05 13.95
CA ASP A 130 15.65 10.16 13.00
C ASP A 130 14.25 10.20 12.40
N ALA A 131 13.64 9.02 12.17
CA ALA A 131 12.33 8.88 11.57
C ALA A 131 11.52 7.74 12.21
N LEU A 132 10.20 7.90 12.21
CA LEU A 132 9.23 6.94 12.73
C LEU A 132 8.26 6.51 11.63
N ILE A 133 8.07 5.21 11.44
CA ILE A 133 7.05 4.61 10.57
C ILE A 133 6.01 3.91 11.44
N ILE A 134 4.79 4.45 11.48
CA ILE A 134 3.67 3.93 12.28
C ILE A 134 2.85 2.96 11.43
N LEU A 135 2.94 1.68 11.78
CA LEU A 135 2.19 0.56 11.17
C LEU A 135 1.37 -0.23 12.21
N THR A 136 1.05 0.42 13.32
CA THR A 136 0.15 -0.11 14.36
C THR A 136 -1.32 0.11 14.02
N SER A 137 -2.16 -0.87 14.33
CA SER A 137 -3.61 -0.78 14.15
C SER A 137 -4.35 -1.62 15.18
N ALA A 138 -5.55 -1.22 15.58
CA ALA A 138 -6.46 -2.15 16.25
C ALA A 138 -6.76 -3.32 15.29
N VAL A 139 -6.85 -4.53 15.85
CA VAL A 139 -7.13 -5.75 15.10
C VAL A 139 -8.39 -6.39 15.69
N PRO A 140 -9.52 -6.40 14.96
CA PRO A 140 -10.72 -7.06 15.42
C PRO A 140 -10.52 -8.58 15.42
N LYS A 141 -11.14 -9.25 16.38
CA LYS A 141 -11.23 -10.72 16.44
C LYS A 141 -12.61 -11.17 15.98
N MET A 142 -12.66 -12.29 15.27
CA MET A 142 -13.94 -12.92 14.94
C MET A 142 -14.53 -13.49 16.23
N LYS A 143 -15.84 -13.26 16.47
CA LYS A 143 -16.52 -13.86 17.62
C LYS A 143 -16.50 -15.39 17.49
N PRO A 144 -16.20 -16.12 18.58
CA PRO A 144 -16.33 -17.58 18.59
C PRO A 144 -17.76 -18.01 18.22
N GLY A 145 -17.89 -19.17 17.59
CA GLY A 145 -19.20 -19.76 17.27
C GLY A 145 -19.80 -19.34 15.92
N PHE A 146 -19.03 -18.67 15.04
CA PHE A 146 -19.45 -18.48 13.67
C PHE A 146 -19.48 -19.81 12.90
N ASP A 147 -20.66 -20.18 12.42
CA ASP A 147 -20.88 -21.36 11.59
C ASP A 147 -21.30 -20.90 10.18
N PRO A 148 -20.42 -21.04 9.17
CA PRO A 148 -20.71 -20.58 7.81
C PRO A 148 -21.86 -21.36 7.15
N THR A 149 -22.21 -22.55 7.65
CA THR A 149 -23.29 -23.38 7.10
C THR A 149 -24.69 -22.86 7.46
N LYS A 150 -24.80 -22.06 8.53
CA LYS A 150 -26.08 -21.55 9.05
C LYS A 150 -26.57 -20.26 8.39
N GLY A 151 -25.88 -19.79 7.33
CA GLY A 151 -26.29 -18.59 6.60
C GLY A 151 -26.23 -17.33 7.46
N GLY A 152 -25.03 -16.88 7.81
CA GLY A 152 -24.80 -15.64 8.56
C GLY A 152 -23.51 -14.95 8.13
N ARG A 153 -23.33 -13.69 8.53
CA ARG A 153 -22.03 -13.00 8.40
C ARG A 153 -21.24 -13.15 9.69
N PRO A 154 -19.92 -13.33 9.63
CA PRO A 154 -19.10 -13.38 10.83
C PRO A 154 -19.21 -12.05 11.57
N GLU A 155 -19.47 -12.13 12.87
CA GLU A 155 -19.38 -10.99 13.77
C GLU A 155 -17.95 -10.83 14.27
N PHE A 156 -17.57 -9.59 14.50
CA PHE A 156 -16.25 -9.23 15.01
C PHE A 156 -16.39 -8.42 16.29
N TYR A 157 -15.35 -8.43 17.12
CA TYR A 157 -15.25 -7.62 18.33
C TYR A 157 -13.80 -7.17 18.54
N PHE A 158 -13.60 -6.17 19.40
CA PHE A 158 -12.30 -5.82 19.93
C PHE A 158 -12.23 -6.25 21.40
N GLU A 159 -11.07 -6.71 21.84
CA GLU A 159 -10.85 -6.98 23.27
C GLU A 159 -10.89 -5.68 24.07
N ASP A 160 -11.21 -5.78 25.35
CA ASP A 160 -11.27 -4.63 26.24
C ASP A 160 -9.92 -3.88 26.25
N GLY A 161 -9.99 -2.56 26.05
CA GLY A 161 -8.82 -1.70 25.90
C GLY A 161 -8.05 -1.85 24.58
N ALA A 162 -8.50 -2.70 23.65
CA ALA A 162 -7.92 -2.88 22.32
C ALA A 162 -8.81 -2.31 21.19
N PHE A 163 -9.81 -1.50 21.54
CA PHE A 163 -10.63 -0.81 20.55
C PHE A 163 -9.80 0.24 19.79
N PRO A 164 -10.26 0.64 18.58
CA PRO A 164 -9.57 1.65 17.79
C PRO A 164 -9.34 2.98 18.50
N GLU A 165 -10.22 3.39 19.44
CA GLU A 165 -9.96 4.58 20.25
C GLU A 165 -8.65 4.47 21.04
N GLN A 166 -8.42 3.37 21.73
CA GLN A 166 -7.23 3.18 22.57
C GLN A 166 -6.00 2.89 21.72
N VAL A 167 -6.14 2.15 20.61
CA VAL A 167 -5.00 1.70 19.80
C VAL A 167 -4.68 2.69 18.68
N ASP A 168 -5.65 3.00 17.84
CA ASP A 168 -5.47 3.85 16.65
C ASP A 168 -5.46 5.34 16.98
N TRP A 169 -6.23 5.78 17.98
CA TRP A 169 -6.16 7.17 18.44
C TRP A 169 -5.13 7.37 19.55
N ILE A 170 -5.38 6.88 20.76
CA ILE A 170 -4.50 7.14 21.92
C ILE A 170 -3.10 6.53 21.71
N GLY A 171 -3.01 5.29 21.24
CA GLY A 171 -1.74 4.63 21.01
C GLY A 171 -0.88 5.31 19.94
N GLN A 172 -1.49 5.84 18.87
CA GLN A 172 -0.76 6.62 17.86
C GLN A 172 -0.40 8.02 18.37
N LYS A 173 -1.30 8.68 19.12
CA LYS A 173 -1.01 9.94 19.82
C LYS A 173 0.23 9.82 20.71
N ASN A 174 0.31 8.76 21.52
CA ASN A 174 1.47 8.50 22.38
C ASN A 174 2.77 8.40 21.58
N GLN A 175 2.76 7.66 20.47
CA GLN A 175 3.93 7.54 19.59
C GLN A 175 4.35 8.90 19.01
N ILE A 176 3.39 9.72 18.57
CA ILE A 176 3.63 11.06 18.02
C ILE A 176 4.20 11.99 19.10
N ASP A 177 3.65 11.96 20.32
CA ASP A 177 4.09 12.82 21.42
C ASP A 177 5.52 12.47 21.86
N VAL A 178 5.83 11.18 22.00
CA VAL A 178 7.18 10.71 22.34
C VAL A 178 8.16 11.03 21.21
N ALA A 179 7.76 10.87 19.95
CA ALA A 179 8.58 11.24 18.80
C ALA A 179 8.86 12.75 18.75
N LYS A 180 7.86 13.58 19.07
CA LYS A 180 8.01 15.03 19.19
C LYS A 180 9.03 15.40 20.26
N ALA A 181 8.88 14.81 21.45
CA ALA A 181 9.79 15.05 22.58
C ALA A 181 11.23 14.59 22.29
N ALA A 182 11.39 13.50 21.53
CA ALA A 182 12.68 12.97 21.11
C ALA A 182 13.32 13.73 19.93
N GLY A 183 12.64 14.72 19.34
CA GLY A 183 13.16 15.51 18.23
C GLY A 183 13.19 14.76 16.89
N VAL A 184 12.28 13.80 16.70
CA VAL A 184 12.16 13.03 15.45
C VAL A 184 11.89 13.97 14.26
N LYS A 185 12.60 13.73 13.15
CA LYS A 185 12.65 14.64 12.00
C LYS A 185 11.55 14.36 10.97
N GLN A 186 10.96 13.17 10.99
CA GLN A 186 9.91 12.74 10.05
C GLN A 186 9.05 11.63 10.66
N ILE A 187 7.73 11.70 10.48
CA ILE A 187 6.81 10.60 10.80
C ILE A 187 6.05 10.15 9.55
N VAL A 188 6.07 8.87 9.24
CA VAL A 188 5.23 8.23 8.23
C VAL A 188 4.13 7.46 8.93
N LEU A 189 2.87 7.75 8.64
CA LEU A 189 1.71 7.07 9.22
C LEU A 189 0.90 6.37 8.13
N VAL A 190 0.71 5.06 8.27
CA VAL A 190 -0.12 4.28 7.35
C VAL A 190 -1.54 4.15 7.92
N GLY A 191 -2.47 4.82 7.24
CA GLY A 191 -3.90 4.78 7.50
C GLY A 191 -4.64 3.90 6.49
N SER A 192 -5.89 4.28 6.23
CA SER A 192 -6.76 3.58 5.26
C SER A 192 -7.63 4.58 4.51
N MET A 193 -7.94 4.27 3.26
CA MET A 193 -9.03 4.93 2.52
C MET A 193 -10.38 4.69 3.19
N GLY A 194 -11.35 5.57 2.91
CA GLY A 194 -12.74 5.51 3.38
C GLY A 194 -13.05 6.48 4.51
N GLY A 195 -12.05 7.23 4.99
CA GLY A 195 -12.22 8.18 6.09
C GLY A 195 -12.93 9.48 5.72
N THR A 196 -13.24 9.74 4.44
CA THR A 196 -14.15 10.84 4.05
C THR A 196 -15.62 10.51 4.30
N ASN A 197 -15.95 9.23 4.51
CA ASN A 197 -17.31 8.77 4.78
C ASN A 197 -17.45 8.24 6.22
N PRO A 198 -18.09 8.99 7.15
CA PRO A 198 -18.33 8.53 8.52
C PRO A 198 -19.15 7.23 8.60
N ASN A 199 -20.00 6.97 7.61
CA ASN A 199 -20.86 5.79 7.53
C ASN A 199 -20.20 4.62 6.76
N HIS A 200 -18.87 4.66 6.56
CA HIS A 200 -18.17 3.61 5.84
C HIS A 200 -18.31 2.25 6.56
N PRO A 201 -18.56 1.12 5.85
CA PRO A 201 -18.84 -0.18 6.47
C PRO A 201 -17.78 -0.68 7.45
N LEU A 202 -16.52 -0.28 7.28
CA LEU A 202 -15.44 -0.63 8.22
C LEU A 202 -15.64 -0.05 9.63
N ASN A 203 -16.40 1.03 9.80
CA ASN A 203 -16.67 1.61 11.12
C ASN A 203 -17.62 0.72 11.94
N SER A 204 -18.51 -0.02 11.29
CA SER A 204 -19.43 -0.95 11.95
C SER A 204 -18.74 -2.24 12.43
N LEU A 205 -17.52 -2.53 11.93
CA LEU A 205 -16.80 -3.74 12.30
C LEU A 205 -16.41 -3.68 13.78
N GLY A 206 -16.95 -4.61 14.57
CA GLY A 206 -16.75 -4.66 16.02
C GLY A 206 -17.24 -3.42 16.77
N ASN A 207 -18.13 -2.63 16.17
CA ASN A 207 -18.59 -1.34 16.67
C ASN A 207 -17.44 -0.39 17.04
N GLY A 208 -16.32 -0.47 16.29
CA GLY A 208 -15.07 0.17 16.66
C GLY A 208 -14.85 1.57 16.09
N ASN A 209 -15.60 1.99 15.06
CA ASN A 209 -15.40 3.28 14.38
C ASN A 209 -13.94 3.53 13.92
N ILE A 210 -13.29 2.47 13.44
CA ILE A 210 -11.83 2.46 13.21
C ILE A 210 -11.33 3.56 12.29
N LEU A 211 -12.05 3.89 11.22
CA LEU A 211 -11.61 4.93 10.29
C LEU A 211 -11.72 6.32 10.91
N ILE A 212 -12.73 6.55 11.76
CA ILE A 212 -12.90 7.82 12.48
C ILE A 212 -11.71 8.05 13.42
N TRP A 213 -11.32 7.03 14.20
CA TRP A 213 -10.20 7.13 15.13
C TRP A 213 -8.85 7.26 14.42
N LYS A 214 -8.64 6.53 13.31
CA LYS A 214 -7.46 6.72 12.46
C LYS A 214 -7.39 8.14 11.89
N ARG A 215 -8.51 8.69 11.41
CA ARG A 215 -8.55 10.07 10.89
C ARG A 215 -8.27 11.11 11.97
N LYS A 216 -8.70 10.86 13.21
CA LYS A 216 -8.35 11.69 14.37
C LYS A 216 -6.84 11.69 14.63
N ALA A 217 -6.18 10.53 14.57
CA ALA A 217 -4.73 10.42 14.71
C ALA A 217 -3.96 11.07 13.55
N GLU A 218 -4.44 10.89 12.31
CA GLU A 218 -3.90 11.57 11.13
C GLU A 218 -3.95 13.10 11.27
N GLN A 219 -5.09 13.64 11.71
CA GLN A 219 -5.25 15.07 11.95
C GLN A 219 -4.30 15.56 13.06
N TYR A 220 -4.21 14.84 14.17
CA TYR A 220 -3.28 15.17 15.25
C TYR A 220 -1.81 15.16 14.80
N LEU A 221 -1.42 14.21 13.95
CA LEU A 221 -0.09 14.20 13.34
C LEU A 221 0.11 15.45 12.47
N ALA A 222 -0.88 15.82 11.66
CA ALA A 222 -0.80 17.03 10.83
C ALA A 222 -0.63 18.31 11.67
N ASP A 223 -1.31 18.37 12.82
CA ASP A 223 -1.27 19.51 13.75
C ASP A 223 -0.04 19.48 14.68
N SER A 224 0.74 18.38 14.70
CA SER A 224 1.87 18.19 15.62
C SER A 224 3.04 19.15 15.40
N GLY A 225 3.17 19.70 14.18
CA GLY A 225 4.29 20.51 13.72
C GLY A 225 5.47 19.70 13.17
N ILE A 226 5.50 18.37 13.36
CA ILE A 226 6.55 17.48 12.84
C ILE A 226 6.35 17.30 11.33
N PRO A 227 7.41 17.28 10.50
CA PRO A 227 7.28 16.82 9.12
C PRO A 227 6.68 15.41 9.05
N TYR A 228 5.70 15.21 8.16
CA TYR A 228 4.94 13.97 8.13
C TYR A 228 4.53 13.52 6.73
N THR A 229 4.33 12.21 6.57
CA THR A 229 3.66 11.61 5.43
C THR A 229 2.52 10.71 5.91
N ILE A 230 1.30 10.97 5.46
CA ILE A 230 0.13 10.11 5.74
C ILE A 230 -0.23 9.34 4.47
N ILE A 231 -0.16 8.02 4.56
CA ILE A 231 -0.43 7.08 3.47
C ILE A 231 -1.75 6.37 3.75
N ARG A 232 -2.81 6.73 3.04
CA ARG A 232 -4.14 6.10 3.13
C ARG A 232 -4.22 4.96 2.13
N ALA A 233 -3.85 3.75 2.56
CA ALA A 233 -3.84 2.59 1.69
C ALA A 233 -5.25 2.11 1.34
N GLY A 234 -5.41 1.58 0.12
CA GLY A 234 -6.56 0.79 -0.27
C GLY A 234 -6.62 -0.58 0.40
N GLY A 235 -7.53 -1.43 -0.07
CA GLY A 235 -7.65 -2.80 0.43
C GLY A 235 -6.34 -3.57 0.30
N LEU A 236 -5.74 -3.94 1.44
CA LEU A 236 -4.41 -4.55 1.48
C LEU A 236 -4.42 -6.01 1.00
N GLN A 237 -3.55 -6.33 0.06
CA GLN A 237 -3.38 -7.67 -0.53
C GLN A 237 -2.02 -8.28 -0.17
N ASP A 238 -1.98 -9.60 0.00
CA ASP A 238 -0.76 -10.38 0.15
C ASP A 238 -0.25 -10.82 -1.24
N LYS A 239 0.09 -9.85 -2.08
CA LYS A 239 0.67 -10.05 -3.42
C LYS A 239 2.12 -9.54 -3.46
N GLU A 240 2.86 -9.96 -4.48
CA GLU A 240 4.18 -9.41 -4.80
C GLU A 240 4.10 -7.90 -5.07
N GLY A 241 5.11 -7.15 -4.62
CA GLY A 241 5.23 -5.70 -4.83
C GLY A 241 6.32 -5.36 -5.84
N GLY A 242 6.33 -4.13 -6.32
CA GLY A 242 7.25 -3.63 -7.35
C GLY A 242 6.88 -4.04 -8.78
N VAL A 243 5.75 -4.74 -8.95
CA VAL A 243 5.30 -5.30 -10.24
C VAL A 243 4.05 -4.60 -10.80
N ARG A 244 3.42 -3.71 -10.02
CA ARG A 244 2.22 -2.96 -10.43
C ARG A 244 2.48 -1.47 -10.38
N GLU A 245 1.80 -0.75 -11.26
CA GLU A 245 1.75 0.71 -11.21
C GLU A 245 1.09 1.17 -9.91
N LEU A 246 1.75 2.11 -9.22
CA LEU A 246 1.22 2.76 -8.03
C LEU A 246 0.40 3.98 -8.44
N LEU A 247 -0.86 3.98 -8.03
CA LEU A 247 -1.77 5.10 -8.24
C LEU A 247 -1.90 5.90 -6.95
N VAL A 248 -1.70 7.20 -7.05
CA VAL A 248 -1.82 8.16 -5.95
C VAL A 248 -3.07 9.00 -6.18
N GLY A 249 -3.94 9.06 -5.18
CA GLY A 249 -5.20 9.83 -5.24
C GLY A 249 -5.40 10.70 -4.02
N LYS A 250 -6.47 11.50 -4.05
CA LYS A 250 -6.88 12.36 -2.94
C LYS A 250 -8.29 11.97 -2.48
N ASP A 251 -8.60 12.24 -1.21
CA ASP A 251 -9.96 12.25 -0.66
C ASP A 251 -10.86 11.05 -1.06
N ASP A 252 -10.28 9.85 -1.05
CA ASP A 252 -10.94 8.57 -1.36
C ASP A 252 -11.49 8.44 -2.80
N GLU A 253 -11.03 9.27 -3.74
CA GLU A 253 -11.39 9.20 -5.18
C GLU A 253 -11.14 7.81 -5.78
N LEU A 254 -10.06 7.14 -5.36
CA LEU A 254 -9.72 5.79 -5.82
C LEU A 254 -10.74 4.73 -5.38
N LEU A 255 -11.57 4.97 -4.35
CA LEU A 255 -12.63 4.03 -3.97
C LEU A 255 -13.77 3.96 -4.98
N GLN A 256 -13.89 4.96 -5.86
CA GLN A 256 -14.87 4.99 -6.95
C GLN A 256 -14.39 4.20 -8.19
N THR A 257 -13.16 3.71 -8.17
CA THR A 257 -12.53 2.99 -9.26
C THR A 257 -12.39 1.50 -8.93
N GLU A 258 -12.07 0.69 -9.94
CA GLU A 258 -11.70 -0.72 -9.75
C GLU A 258 -10.31 -0.88 -9.10
N THR A 259 -9.48 0.17 -9.14
CA THR A 259 -8.11 0.20 -8.63
C THR A 259 -8.10 0.62 -7.16
N ARG A 260 -8.82 -0.08 -6.29
CA ARG A 260 -9.01 0.31 -4.86
C ARG A 260 -8.20 -0.51 -3.87
N THR A 261 -7.27 -1.33 -4.34
CA THR A 261 -6.48 -2.29 -3.54
C THR A 261 -4.99 -2.11 -3.76
N ILE A 262 -4.16 -2.49 -2.79
CA ILE A 262 -2.70 -2.39 -2.90
C ILE A 262 -1.99 -3.57 -2.23
N ALA A 263 -0.88 -4.03 -2.78
CA ALA A 263 -0.02 -5.02 -2.17
C ALA A 263 0.66 -4.46 -0.91
N ARG A 264 0.76 -5.26 0.16
CA ARG A 264 1.46 -4.83 1.38
C ARG A 264 2.93 -4.50 1.12
N ALA A 265 3.58 -5.21 0.21
CA ALA A 265 4.95 -4.95 -0.19
C ALA A 265 5.12 -3.58 -0.87
N ASP A 266 4.12 -3.13 -1.62
CA ASP A 266 4.10 -1.80 -2.25
C ASP A 266 3.87 -0.70 -1.23
N VAL A 267 2.94 -0.88 -0.29
CA VAL A 267 2.78 0.05 0.85
C VAL A 267 4.09 0.18 1.62
N ALA A 268 4.78 -0.95 1.86
CA ALA A 268 6.05 -0.95 2.55
C ALA A 268 7.14 -0.19 1.77
N GLU A 269 7.16 -0.30 0.45
CA GLU A 269 8.09 0.43 -0.40
C GLU A 269 7.80 1.94 -0.38
N VAL A 270 6.53 2.34 -0.50
CA VAL A 270 6.12 3.75 -0.36
C VAL A 270 6.54 4.31 1.00
N CYS A 271 6.39 3.56 2.09
CA CYS A 271 6.82 4.03 3.43
C CYS A 271 8.31 4.38 3.51
N ILE A 272 9.17 3.70 2.73
CA ILE A 272 10.63 3.90 2.77
C ILE A 272 11.08 4.99 1.79
N GLN A 273 10.39 5.15 0.66
CA GLN A 273 10.74 6.14 -0.36
C GLN A 273 10.30 7.57 0.00
N GLU A 274 9.38 7.72 0.94
CA GLU A 274 8.77 9.01 1.27
C GLU A 274 9.74 9.93 2.01
N GLY A 275 10.17 10.99 1.32
CA GLY A 275 11.05 12.04 1.85
C GLY A 275 10.36 13.03 2.79
N LYS A 276 11.14 14.02 3.27
CA LYS A 276 10.77 15.04 4.27
C LYS A 276 9.74 16.09 3.80
N SER A 277 8.66 15.69 3.12
CA SER A 277 7.62 16.60 2.63
C SER A 277 6.28 16.33 3.33
N ARG A 278 5.63 17.37 3.83
CA ARG A 278 4.28 17.28 4.45
C ARG A 278 3.24 16.89 3.41
N ARG A 279 2.79 15.63 3.41
CA ARG A 279 1.85 15.10 2.41
C ARG A 279 0.83 14.14 3.03
N CYS A 280 -0.40 14.19 2.52
CA CYS A 280 -1.44 13.19 2.75
C CYS A 280 -1.94 12.70 1.39
N PHE A 281 -1.96 11.40 1.16
CA PHE A 281 -2.48 10.85 -0.09
C PHE A 281 -3.05 9.45 0.08
N CYS A 282 -3.94 9.09 -0.85
CA CYS A 282 -4.46 7.73 -1.00
C CYS A 282 -3.55 6.96 -1.94
N VAL A 283 -3.36 5.67 -1.69
CA VAL A 283 -2.52 4.82 -2.56
C VAL A 283 -3.18 3.49 -2.88
N SER A 284 -3.11 3.10 -4.15
CA SER A 284 -3.60 1.83 -4.67
C SER A 284 -2.64 1.28 -5.73
N ASN A 285 -2.82 0.02 -6.13
CA ASN A 285 -2.25 -0.50 -7.35
C ASN A 285 -3.28 -0.42 -8.48
N ASN A 286 -2.81 -0.09 -9.68
CA ASN A 286 -3.47 -0.56 -10.88
C ASN A 286 -3.45 -2.10 -10.84
N PRO A 287 -4.60 -2.80 -10.94
CA PRO A 287 -4.65 -4.23 -10.74
C PRO A 287 -3.65 -5.02 -11.61
N GLY A 288 -3.21 -4.45 -12.74
CA GLY A 288 -2.29 -5.10 -13.66
C GLY A 288 -2.84 -6.45 -14.15
N GLU A 289 -2.14 -7.10 -15.08
CA GLU A 289 -2.54 -8.41 -15.61
C GLU A 289 -2.59 -9.52 -14.53
N ASP A 290 -2.08 -9.25 -13.32
CA ASP A 290 -2.11 -10.14 -12.15
C ASP A 290 -3.47 -10.29 -11.46
N SER A 291 -4.51 -9.61 -11.94
CA SER A 291 -5.90 -9.89 -11.56
C SER A 291 -6.59 -10.87 -12.51
N ALA A 292 -5.92 -11.27 -13.60
CA ALA A 292 -6.43 -12.17 -14.62
C ALA A 292 -5.58 -13.46 -14.75
N LYS A 293 -5.26 -14.13 -13.65
CA LYS A 293 -4.77 -15.52 -13.68
C LYS A 293 -5.57 -16.44 -12.76
N SER A 294 -6.83 -16.61 -13.12
CA SER A 294 -7.46 -17.93 -13.15
C SER A 294 -8.20 -18.06 -14.48
N GLY A 295 -7.53 -18.66 -15.47
CA GLY A 295 -8.19 -19.19 -16.67
C GLY A 295 -7.85 -18.51 -18.00
N VAL A 296 -6.77 -19.00 -18.61
CA VAL A 296 -6.62 -19.31 -20.04
C VAL A 296 -6.62 -18.14 -21.05
N GLU A 297 -5.63 -18.21 -21.93
CA GLU A 297 -5.37 -17.44 -23.14
C GLU A 297 -6.61 -17.13 -24.02
N ASP A 298 -6.45 -16.03 -24.75
CA ASP A 298 -7.13 -15.55 -25.97
C ASP A 298 -8.19 -14.42 -25.89
N ASP A 299 -7.80 -13.35 -26.60
CA ASP A 299 -8.53 -12.25 -27.24
C ASP A 299 -8.94 -10.98 -26.44
N GLU A 300 -8.16 -9.92 -26.67
CA GLU A 300 -8.37 -8.50 -26.32
C GLU A 300 -9.67 -7.88 -26.88
N GLY A 301 -10.51 -8.65 -27.60
CA GLY A 301 -11.84 -8.22 -28.09
C GLY A 301 -13.02 -8.48 -27.15
N ASN A 302 -12.80 -9.12 -25.99
CA ASN A 302 -13.88 -9.68 -25.19
C ASN A 302 -14.74 -8.67 -24.38
N SER A 303 -14.24 -7.51 -23.96
CA SER A 303 -15.03 -6.62 -23.08
C SER A 303 -16.22 -5.97 -23.80
N LEU A 304 -15.99 -5.43 -25.01
CA LEU A 304 -17.04 -4.89 -25.88
C LEU A 304 -18.04 -5.99 -26.30
N GLY A 305 -17.54 -7.17 -26.64
CA GLY A 305 -18.39 -8.28 -27.06
C GLY A 305 -19.23 -8.86 -25.93
N VAL A 306 -18.69 -8.96 -24.70
CA VAL A 306 -19.44 -9.41 -23.52
C VAL A 306 -20.56 -8.43 -23.19
N GLU A 307 -20.29 -7.12 -23.18
CA GLU A 307 -21.32 -6.11 -22.92
C GLU A 307 -22.40 -6.10 -24.00
N ALA A 308 -22.03 -6.25 -25.28
CA ALA A 308 -22.98 -6.40 -26.37
C ALA A 308 -23.86 -7.66 -26.20
N ALA A 309 -23.25 -8.81 -25.90
CA ALA A 309 -23.97 -10.07 -25.67
C ALA A 309 -24.90 -9.99 -24.45
N LEU A 310 -24.45 -9.37 -23.35
CA LEU A 310 -25.27 -9.15 -22.17
C LEU A 310 -26.42 -8.18 -22.45
N SER A 311 -26.21 -7.14 -23.25
CA SER A 311 -27.26 -6.23 -23.69
C SER A 311 -28.33 -6.97 -24.48
N MET A 312 -27.93 -7.80 -25.45
CA MET A 312 -28.85 -8.65 -26.23
C MET A 312 -29.61 -9.64 -25.35
N LEU A 313 -28.94 -10.31 -24.39
CA LEU A 313 -29.59 -11.25 -23.48
C LEU A 313 -30.56 -10.56 -22.52
N LYS A 314 -30.25 -9.35 -22.05
CA LYS A 314 -31.16 -8.52 -21.24
C LYS A 314 -32.39 -8.11 -22.06
N PHE A 315 -32.19 -7.71 -23.33
CA PHE A 315 -33.29 -7.40 -24.24
C PHE A 315 -34.18 -8.63 -24.48
N TYR A 316 -33.59 -9.79 -24.80
CA TYR A 316 -34.32 -11.06 -24.93
C TYR A 316 -35.12 -11.38 -23.66
N LYS A 317 -34.51 -11.27 -22.46
CA LYS A 317 -35.20 -11.57 -21.20
C LYS A 317 -36.34 -10.59 -20.90
N ARG A 318 -36.21 -9.32 -21.31
CA ARG A 318 -37.21 -8.28 -21.04
C ARG A 318 -38.38 -8.32 -22.03
N GLU A 319 -38.11 -8.48 -23.32
CA GLU A 319 -39.11 -8.32 -24.38
C GLU A 319 -39.63 -9.64 -24.95
N ILE A 320 -38.77 -10.66 -25.05
CA ILE A 320 -39.09 -11.91 -25.77
C ILE A 320 -39.45 -13.03 -24.79
N SER A 321 -38.68 -13.17 -23.71
CA SER A 321 -38.87 -14.24 -22.72
C SER A 321 -40.25 -14.27 -22.04
N PRO A 322 -40.94 -13.15 -21.78
CA PRO A 322 -42.30 -13.19 -21.22
C PRO A 322 -43.35 -13.80 -22.14
N LEU A 323 -43.09 -13.82 -23.45
CA LEU A 323 -44.00 -14.36 -24.47
C LEU A 323 -43.77 -15.85 -24.76
N LEU A 324 -42.71 -16.44 -24.21
CA LEU A 324 -42.34 -17.83 -24.41
C LEU A 324 -42.67 -18.66 -23.15
N PRO A 325 -43.10 -19.92 -23.32
CA PRO A 325 -43.32 -20.81 -22.18
C PRO A 325 -42.00 -21.08 -21.45
N LYS A 326 -42.09 -21.32 -20.13
CA LYS A 326 -40.95 -21.71 -19.30
C LYS A 326 -40.52 -23.15 -19.63
N SER A 327 -39.71 -23.29 -20.67
CA SER A 327 -39.30 -24.61 -21.20
C SER A 327 -37.92 -25.09 -20.72
N CYS A 328 -37.17 -24.27 -19.97
CA CYS A 328 -35.85 -24.65 -19.50
C CYS A 328 -35.95 -25.80 -18.47
N ARG A 329 -35.30 -26.92 -18.75
CA ARG A 329 -35.24 -28.09 -17.86
C ARG A 329 -34.18 -28.03 -16.78
N TYR A 330 -33.26 -27.09 -16.89
CA TYR A 330 -32.17 -26.92 -15.96
C TYR A 330 -32.23 -25.58 -15.23
N VAL A 331 -31.59 -25.55 -14.06
CA VAL A 331 -31.43 -24.37 -13.21
C VAL A 331 -29.93 -24.04 -13.10
N PRO A 332 -29.49 -22.80 -13.35
CA PRO A 332 -30.26 -21.65 -13.83
C PRO A 332 -30.79 -21.85 -15.27
N THR A 333 -31.78 -21.05 -15.65
CA THR A 333 -32.39 -21.07 -17.00
C THR A 333 -31.33 -20.86 -18.09
N CYS A 334 -31.56 -21.30 -19.33
CA CYS A 334 -30.57 -21.16 -20.42
C CYS A 334 -30.07 -19.73 -20.61
N SER A 335 -30.96 -18.72 -20.55
CA SER A 335 -30.56 -17.31 -20.64
C SER A 335 -29.72 -16.83 -19.45
N GLU A 336 -30.00 -17.31 -18.24
CA GLU A 336 -29.22 -16.97 -17.04
C GLU A 336 -27.86 -17.68 -17.03
N TYR A 337 -27.85 -18.95 -17.44
CA TYR A 337 -26.64 -19.69 -17.70
C TYR A 337 -25.74 -18.94 -18.70
N SER A 338 -26.30 -18.46 -19.82
CA SER A 338 -25.57 -17.66 -20.80
C SER A 338 -25.02 -16.37 -20.21
N MET A 339 -25.84 -15.61 -19.47
CA MET A 339 -25.38 -14.37 -18.83
C MET A 339 -24.22 -14.62 -17.84
N ILE A 340 -24.28 -15.71 -17.07
CA ILE A 340 -23.20 -16.08 -16.15
C ILE A 340 -21.97 -16.57 -16.94
N ALA A 341 -22.17 -17.37 -18.01
CA ALA A 341 -21.09 -17.88 -18.84
C ALA A 341 -20.32 -16.77 -19.56
N TYR A 342 -21.01 -15.78 -20.13
CA TYR A 342 -20.38 -14.61 -20.77
C TYR A 342 -19.60 -13.76 -19.76
N LYS A 343 -20.15 -13.54 -18.56
CA LYS A 343 -19.46 -12.80 -17.49
C LYS A 343 -18.25 -13.53 -16.94
N LYS A 344 -18.31 -14.86 -16.84
CA LYS A 344 -17.26 -15.68 -16.24
C LYS A 344 -16.17 -16.09 -17.23
N TYR A 345 -16.51 -16.29 -18.50
CA TYR A 345 -15.61 -16.91 -19.49
C TYR A 345 -15.36 -16.08 -20.76
N GLY A 346 -15.98 -14.91 -20.91
CA GLY A 346 -15.85 -14.10 -22.13
C GLY A 346 -16.76 -14.58 -23.27
N VAL A 347 -16.67 -13.93 -24.45
CA VAL A 347 -17.58 -14.19 -25.58
C VAL A 347 -17.39 -15.58 -26.17
N VAL A 348 -16.14 -15.97 -26.43
CA VAL A 348 -15.84 -17.23 -27.13
C VAL A 348 -16.29 -18.43 -26.31
N LYS A 349 -15.76 -18.58 -25.09
CA LYS A 349 -16.10 -19.68 -24.19
C LYS A 349 -17.54 -19.59 -23.69
N GLY A 350 -18.04 -18.38 -23.43
CA GLY A 350 -19.43 -18.15 -23.07
C GLY A 350 -20.40 -18.61 -24.16
N THR A 351 -20.06 -18.41 -25.43
CA THR A 351 -20.85 -18.90 -26.58
C THR A 351 -20.77 -20.41 -26.70
N ILE A 352 -19.59 -21.03 -26.56
CA ILE A 352 -19.43 -22.49 -26.59
C ILE A 352 -20.28 -23.15 -25.50
N LEU A 353 -20.17 -22.68 -24.25
CA LEU A 353 -20.95 -23.19 -23.13
C LEU A 353 -22.44 -22.97 -23.33
N THR A 354 -22.85 -21.80 -23.84
CA THR A 354 -24.25 -21.49 -24.14
C THR A 354 -24.82 -22.41 -25.22
N ALA A 355 -24.10 -22.63 -26.32
CA ALA A 355 -24.53 -23.51 -27.40
C ALA A 355 -24.67 -24.95 -26.90
N TRP A 356 -23.66 -25.44 -26.17
CA TRP A 356 -23.68 -26.77 -25.58
C TRP A 356 -24.83 -26.94 -24.58
N ARG A 357 -25.14 -25.90 -23.81
CA ARG A 357 -26.28 -25.85 -22.89
C ARG A 357 -27.61 -25.93 -23.63
N LEU A 358 -27.80 -25.17 -24.70
CA LEU A 358 -29.02 -25.19 -25.50
C LEU A 358 -29.25 -26.57 -26.15
N CYS A 359 -28.19 -27.20 -26.66
CA CYS A 359 -28.28 -28.54 -27.23
C CYS A 359 -28.75 -29.59 -26.21
N ARG A 360 -28.36 -29.47 -24.94
CA ARG A 360 -28.78 -30.40 -23.87
C ARG A 360 -30.13 -30.06 -23.25
N CYS A 361 -30.58 -28.81 -23.35
CA CYS A 361 -31.84 -28.35 -22.75
C CYS A 361 -33.04 -28.65 -23.64
N ASN A 362 -33.32 -29.94 -23.87
CA ASN A 362 -34.45 -30.41 -24.68
C ASN A 362 -35.10 -31.66 -24.03
N PRO A 363 -36.27 -32.13 -24.50
CA PRO A 363 -36.99 -33.25 -23.89
C PRO A 363 -36.24 -34.59 -23.80
N LEU A 364 -35.29 -34.84 -24.70
CA LEU A 364 -34.43 -36.03 -24.73
C LEU A 364 -33.10 -35.81 -23.97
N GLY A 365 -32.86 -34.60 -23.48
CA GLY A 365 -31.72 -34.25 -22.64
C GLY A 365 -32.02 -34.34 -21.14
N GLY A 366 -31.05 -33.92 -20.33
CA GLY A 366 -31.16 -33.97 -18.87
C GLY A 366 -31.99 -32.82 -18.27
N SER A 367 -32.02 -32.80 -16.94
CA SER A 367 -32.66 -31.74 -16.13
C SER A 367 -31.92 -31.62 -14.79
N GLY A 368 -32.13 -30.52 -14.06
CA GLY A 368 -31.53 -30.31 -12.72
C GLY A 368 -30.60 -29.09 -12.62
N PHE A 369 -29.80 -29.02 -11.54
CA PHE A 369 -28.85 -27.93 -11.33
C PHE A 369 -27.60 -28.13 -12.19
N ASP A 370 -27.31 -27.15 -13.05
CA ASP A 370 -26.14 -27.20 -13.94
C ASP A 370 -25.67 -25.75 -14.19
N PRO A 371 -24.81 -25.23 -13.31
CA PRO A 371 -24.21 -23.91 -13.45
C PRO A 371 -23.09 -23.94 -14.50
N PRO A 372 -22.82 -22.81 -15.19
CA PRO A 372 -21.78 -22.76 -16.21
C PRO A 372 -20.40 -23.02 -15.59
N ARG A 373 -19.77 -24.08 -16.09
CA ARG A 373 -18.43 -24.54 -15.73
C ARG A 373 -17.66 -24.87 -17.00
N TRP A 374 -16.39 -24.51 -17.05
CA TRP A 374 -15.49 -25.04 -18.06
C TRP A 374 -15.19 -26.51 -17.75
N PHE A 375 -14.81 -27.29 -18.76
CA PHE A 375 -14.73 -28.76 -18.67
C PHE A 375 -13.80 -29.25 -17.54
N ASP A 376 -12.76 -28.49 -17.19
CA ASP A 376 -11.77 -28.85 -16.16
C ASP A 376 -12.07 -28.31 -14.76
N GLU A 377 -13.15 -27.55 -14.57
CA GLU A 377 -13.50 -27.00 -13.25
C GLU A 377 -14.26 -28.02 -12.40
N ALA A 378 -13.98 -28.06 -11.10
CA ALA A 378 -14.69 -28.92 -10.14
C ALA A 378 -16.20 -28.59 -10.09
N THR A 379 -17.04 -29.62 -9.90
CA THR A 379 -18.49 -29.43 -9.77
C THR A 379 -18.78 -28.68 -8.47
N PRO A 380 -19.48 -27.53 -8.49
CA PRO A 380 -19.90 -26.88 -7.26
C PRO A 380 -20.90 -27.78 -6.51
N PRO A 381 -20.92 -27.72 -5.17
CA PRO A 381 -21.91 -28.47 -4.38
C PRO A 381 -23.32 -28.08 -4.81
N GLU A 382 -24.22 -29.07 -4.90
CA GLU A 382 -25.63 -28.81 -5.19
C GLU A 382 -26.24 -27.94 -4.07
N PRO A 383 -27.03 -26.91 -4.43
CA PRO A 383 -27.62 -25.97 -3.48
C PRO A 383 -28.76 -26.54 -2.64
#